data_AF-A0A5B8BQX6-F1
#
_entry.id   AF-A0A5B8BQX6-F1
#
_cell.length_a   1.000
_cell.length_b   1.000
_cell.length_c   1.000
_cell.angle_alpha   90.00
_cell.angle_beta   90.00
_cell.angle_gamma   90.00
#
_symmetry.space_group_name_H-M   'P 1'
#
loop_
_entity.id
_entity.type
_entity.pdbx_description
1 polymer ?
#
loop_
_entity_poly.entity_id
_entity_poly.type
_entity_poly.pdbx_seq_one_letter_code
_entity_poly.pdbx_strand_id
1 'polypeptide(L)'
;MMRKPPAEIDNMAEMRAQIDEIDGALIALLAERQAHVDCVPALKKLAGISAAAPSRAADVLEKVSARAEAEGFAPDLARAMWQQMIDFYVAREQEHLGTAGADL
;
A
#
# COMPACT_ATOMS: atom_id res chain seq x y z
N MET A 1 -16.06 -13.47 8.27
CA MET A 1 -16.82 -13.27 9.53
C MET A 1 -17.06 -11.79 9.72
N MET A 2 -18.17 -11.41 10.36
CA MET A 2 -18.39 -10.02 10.76
C MET A 2 -17.73 -9.81 12.13
N ARG A 3 -16.79 -8.86 12.20
CA ARG A 3 -16.12 -8.49 13.45
C ARG A 3 -17.11 -7.85 14.40
N LYS A 4 -16.92 -8.04 15.70
CA LYS A 4 -17.80 -7.47 16.73
C LYS A 4 -17.63 -5.95 16.75
N PRO A 5 -18.70 -5.15 16.87
CA PRO A 5 -18.59 -3.71 16.99
C PRO A 5 -17.70 -3.36 18.20
N PRO A 6 -16.76 -2.38 18.08
CA PRO A 6 -15.86 -2.04 19.17
C PRO A 6 -16.58 -1.69 20.48
N ALA A 7 -17.77 -1.09 20.39
CA ALA A 7 -18.60 -0.72 21.54
C ALA A 7 -19.20 -1.91 22.31
N GLU A 8 -19.21 -3.11 21.73
CA GLU A 8 -19.74 -4.32 22.37
C GLU A 8 -18.63 -5.19 23.00
N ILE A 9 -17.36 -4.82 22.80
CA ILE A 9 -16.21 -5.55 23.36
C ILE A 9 -15.95 -5.05 24.78
N ASP A 10 -16.07 -5.94 25.76
CA ASP A 10 -16.01 -5.60 27.18
C ASP A 10 -14.65 -5.90 27.85
N ASN A 11 -13.73 -6.53 27.11
CA ASN A 11 -12.43 -6.94 27.64
C ASN A 11 -11.30 -6.81 26.62
N MET A 12 -10.08 -6.64 27.14
CA MET A 12 -8.89 -6.42 26.32
C MET A 12 -8.43 -7.66 25.53
N ALA A 13 -8.78 -8.87 25.98
CA ALA A 13 -8.39 -10.09 25.28
C ALA A 13 -9.17 -10.22 23.96
N GLU A 14 -10.49 -10.00 24.01
CA GLU A 14 -11.35 -9.99 22.82
C GLU A 14 -10.99 -8.81 21.90
N MET A 15 -10.71 -7.62 22.43
CA MET A 15 -10.27 -6.47 21.62
C MET A 15 -8.98 -6.77 20.84
N ARG A 16 -7.99 -7.38 21.49
CA ARG A 16 -6.73 -7.75 20.84
C ARG A 16 -6.91 -8.80 19.76
N ALA A 17 -7.73 -9.84 20.02
CA ALA A 17 -8.03 -10.85 19.01
C ALA A 17 -8.67 -10.23 17.75
N GLN A 18 -9.58 -9.27 17.92
CA GLN A 18 -10.17 -8.54 16.79
C GLN A 18 -9.14 -7.72 16.00
N ILE A 19 -8.20 -7.05 16.69
CA ILE A 19 -7.10 -6.31 16.06
C ILE A 19 -6.16 -7.26 15.31
N ASP A 20 -5.77 -8.38 15.93
CA ASP A 20 -4.90 -9.38 15.31
C ASP A 20 -5.52 -9.95 14.03
N GLU A 21 -6.85 -10.17 14.02
CA GLU A 21 -7.59 -10.57 12.81
C GLU A 21 -7.63 -9.47 11.73
N ILE A 22 -7.66 -8.19 12.12
CA ILE A 22 -7.56 -7.06 11.18
C ILE A 22 -6.17 -7.01 10.58
N ASP A 23 -5.14 -7.08 11.42
CA ASP A 23 -3.75 -7.01 11.00
C ASP A 23 -3.38 -8.17 10.07
N GLY A 24 -3.86 -9.38 10.37
CA GLY A 24 -3.71 -10.53 9.47
C GLY A 24 -4.35 -10.30 8.10
N ALA A 25 -5.54 -9.70 8.05
CA ALA A 25 -6.21 -9.36 6.80
C ALA A 25 -5.49 -8.24 6.03
N LEU A 26 -4.96 -7.23 6.74
CA LEU A 26 -4.15 -6.17 6.13
C LEU A 26 -2.88 -6.73 5.50
N ILE A 27 -2.16 -7.61 6.20
CA ILE A 27 -0.96 -8.27 5.65
C ILE A 27 -1.29 -9.10 4.41
N ALA A 28 -2.40 -9.85 4.42
CA ALA A 28 -2.82 -10.64 3.26
C ALA A 28 -3.08 -9.75 2.02
N LEU A 29 -3.80 -8.63 2.20
CA LEU A 29 -4.06 -7.67 1.12
C LEU A 29 -2.79 -6.97 0.64
N LEU A 30 -1.87 -6.65 1.54
CA LEU A 30 -0.59 -6.05 1.19
C LEU A 30 0.30 -7.02 0.41
N ALA A 31 0.29 -8.31 0.76
CA ALA A 31 0.98 -9.35 0.02
C ALA A 31 0.40 -9.54 -1.40
N GLU A 32 -0.92 -9.50 -1.55
CA GLU A 32 -1.58 -9.51 -2.87
C GLU A 32 -1.17 -8.28 -3.70
N ARG A 33 -1.22 -7.08 -3.10
CA ARG A 33 -0.74 -5.85 -3.74
C ARG A 33 0.73 -5.98 -4.16
N GLN A 34 1.57 -6.56 -3.31
CA GLN A 34 2.97 -6.80 -3.61
C GLN A 34 3.13 -7.70 -4.83
N ALA A 35 2.40 -8.81 -4.92
CA ALA A 35 2.45 -9.71 -6.08
C ALA A 35 2.12 -8.98 -7.40
N HIS A 36 1.17 -8.04 -7.38
CA HIS A 36 0.90 -7.19 -8.54
C HIS A 36 2.05 -6.24 -8.88
N VAL A 37 2.64 -5.58 -7.87
CA VAL A 37 3.78 -4.67 -8.05
C VAL A 37 5.00 -5.43 -8.56
N ASP A 38 5.23 -6.65 -8.11
CA ASP A 38 6.34 -7.52 -8.54
C ASP A 38 6.28 -7.84 -10.05
N CYS A 39 5.10 -7.79 -10.67
CA CYS A 39 4.91 -7.97 -12.11
C CYS A 39 5.15 -6.69 -12.94
N VAL A 40 5.11 -5.51 -12.30
CA VAL A 40 5.23 -4.20 -12.99
C VAL A 40 6.54 -4.04 -13.76
N PRO A 41 7.71 -4.45 -13.26
CA PRO A 41 8.97 -4.33 -14.00
C PRO A 41 8.96 -5.00 -15.38
N ALA A 42 8.36 -6.18 -15.49
CA ALA A 42 8.26 -6.88 -16.76
C ALA A 42 7.39 -6.11 -17.77
N LEU A 43 6.28 -5.54 -17.30
CA LEU A 43 5.39 -4.70 -18.11
C LEU A 43 6.08 -3.40 -18.54
N LYS A 44 6.77 -2.73 -17.61
CA LYS A 44 7.54 -1.51 -17.88
C LYS A 44 8.61 -1.75 -18.94
N LYS A 45 9.36 -2.86 -18.83
CA LYS A 45 10.38 -3.23 -19.81
C LYS A 45 9.80 -3.45 -21.21
N LEU A 46 8.65 -4.12 -21.31
CA LEU A 46 7.96 -4.33 -22.59
C LEU A 46 7.43 -3.03 -23.20
N ALA A 47 7.00 -2.08 -22.36
CA ALA A 47 6.45 -0.80 -22.78
C ALA A 47 7.50 0.33 -22.92
N GLY A 48 8.75 0.10 -22.56
CA GLY A 48 9.81 1.12 -22.56
C GLY A 48 9.64 2.21 -21.49
N ILE A 49 8.98 1.90 -20.38
CA ILE A 49 8.67 2.84 -19.28
C ILE A 49 9.77 2.81 -18.22
N SER A 50 10.07 3.96 -17.61
CA SER A 50 11.04 4.07 -16.52
C SER A 50 10.62 3.31 -15.26
N ALA A 51 11.60 2.89 -14.47
CA ALA A 51 11.36 2.48 -13.08
C ALA A 51 10.82 3.66 -12.24
N ALA A 52 11.24 4.91 -12.52
CA ALA A 52 10.75 6.10 -11.84
C ALA A 52 9.38 6.55 -12.40
N ALA A 53 8.37 6.64 -11.53
CA ALA A 53 7.04 7.15 -11.87
C ALA A 53 6.54 8.14 -10.79
N PRO A 54 7.19 9.31 -10.62
CA PRO A 54 6.83 10.28 -9.57
C PRO A 54 5.41 10.83 -9.72
N SER A 55 4.92 11.03 -10.95
CA SER A 55 3.55 11.44 -11.23
C SER A 55 2.53 10.41 -10.69
N ARG A 56 2.77 9.12 -11.00
CA ARG A 56 1.96 8.01 -10.50
C ARG A 56 2.02 7.88 -8.98
N ALA A 57 3.20 8.05 -8.38
CA ALA A 57 3.36 8.00 -6.93
C ALA A 57 2.53 9.10 -6.23
N ALA A 58 2.60 10.34 -6.73
CA ALA A 58 1.80 11.45 -6.22
C ALA A 58 0.29 11.16 -6.30
N ASP A 59 -0.18 10.64 -7.44
CA ASP A 59 -1.58 10.23 -7.62
C ASP A 59 -2.02 9.11 -6.65
N VAL A 60 -1.16 8.12 -6.38
CA VAL A 60 -1.43 7.12 -5.34
C VAL A 60 -1.63 7.79 -3.99
N LEU A 61 -0.71 8.67 -3.58
CA LEU A 61 -0.72 9.29 -2.25
C LEU A 61 -1.95 10.17 -2.04
N GLU A 62 -2.37 10.93 -3.05
CA GLU A 62 -3.61 11.71 -2.98
C GLU A 62 -4.84 10.80 -2.83
N LYS A 63 -4.92 9.73 -3.62
CA LYS A 63 -6.04 8.78 -3.56
C LYS A 63 -6.13 8.07 -2.21
N VAL A 64 -4.99 7.67 -1.62
CA VAL A 64 -5.03 6.97 -0.33
C VAL A 64 -5.38 7.92 0.80
N SER A 65 -4.91 9.17 0.74
CA SER A 65 -5.24 10.21 1.71
C SER A 65 -6.73 10.53 1.68
N ALA A 66 -7.30 10.76 0.50
CA ALA A 66 -8.74 11.02 0.34
C ALA A 66 -9.60 9.83 0.79
N ARG A 67 -9.15 8.60 0.53
CA ARG A 67 -9.86 7.40 0.97
C ARG A 67 -9.77 7.20 2.48
N ALA A 68 -8.61 7.46 3.08
CA ALA A 68 -8.46 7.41 4.53
C ALA A 68 -9.43 8.36 5.22
N GLU A 69 -9.54 9.61 4.74
CA GLU A 69 -10.49 10.59 5.27
C GLU A 69 -11.93 10.09 5.18
N ALA A 70 -12.35 9.55 4.02
CA ALA A 70 -13.70 9.05 3.82
C ALA A 70 -14.07 7.86 4.72
N GLU A 71 -13.09 7.03 5.10
CA GLU A 71 -13.27 5.84 5.93
C GLU A 71 -13.02 6.13 7.43
N GLY A 72 -12.72 7.37 7.80
CA GLY A 72 -12.43 7.78 9.18
C GLY A 72 -11.04 7.37 9.70
N PHE A 73 -10.10 7.07 8.79
CA PHE A 73 -8.70 6.79 9.10
C PHE A 73 -7.83 8.05 8.96
N ALA A 74 -6.73 8.13 9.70
CA ALA A 74 -5.85 9.30 9.69
C ALA A 74 -5.15 9.48 8.32
N PRO A 75 -5.45 10.54 7.55
CA PRO A 75 -4.93 10.70 6.18
C PRO A 75 -3.40 10.77 6.12
N ASP A 76 -2.79 11.48 7.07
CA ASP A 76 -1.33 11.60 7.15
C ASP A 76 -0.64 10.25 7.43
N LEU A 77 -1.26 9.40 8.25
CA LEU A 77 -0.76 8.06 8.54
C LEU A 77 -0.86 7.16 7.30
N ALA A 78 -2.00 7.20 6.58
CA ALA A 78 -2.15 6.47 5.33
C ALA A 78 -1.10 6.92 4.31
N ARG A 79 -0.91 8.23 4.15
CA ARG A 79 0.10 8.79 3.24
C ARG A 79 1.49 8.31 3.59
N ALA A 80 1.88 8.34 4.86
CA ALA A 80 3.20 7.88 5.31
C ALA A 80 3.42 6.40 5.03
N MET A 81 2.44 5.54 5.34
CA MET A 81 2.52 4.10 5.06
C MET A 81 2.70 3.81 3.57
N TRP A 82 1.95 4.49 2.70
CA TRP A 82 2.07 4.32 1.26
C TRP A 82 3.38 4.87 0.70
N GLN A 83 3.86 6.00 1.21
CA GLN A 83 5.16 6.55 0.80
C GLN A 83 6.27 5.53 1.07
N GLN A 84 6.31 4.93 2.26
CA GLN A 84 7.31 3.91 2.60
C GLN A 84 7.25 2.69 1.68
N MET A 85 6.04 2.21 1.36
CA MET A 85 5.89 1.12 0.39
C MET A 85 6.39 1.50 -1.00
N ILE A 86 6.02 2.67 -1.50
CA ILE A 86 6.44 3.15 -2.83
C ILE A 86 7.97 3.23 -2.89
N ASP A 87 8.59 3.86 -1.90
CA ASP A 87 10.05 4.02 -1.84
C ASP A 87 10.77 2.67 -1.85
N PHE A 88 10.26 1.71 -1.06
CA PHE A 88 10.79 0.35 -1.04
C PHE A 88 10.76 -0.32 -2.41
N TYR A 89 9.62 -0.26 -3.12
CA TYR A 89 9.50 -0.89 -4.43
C TYR A 89 10.30 -0.18 -5.50
N VAL A 90 10.34 1.16 -5.49
CA VAL A 90 11.16 1.94 -6.43
C VAL A 90 12.64 1.57 -6.25
N ALA A 91 13.14 1.52 -5.01
CA ALA A 91 14.53 1.11 -4.76
C ALA A 91 14.82 -0.29 -5.33
N ARG A 92 13.94 -1.26 -5.08
CA ARG A 92 14.08 -2.63 -5.59
C ARG A 92 13.98 -2.73 -7.13
N GLU A 93 13.18 -1.89 -7.77
CA GLU A 93 13.11 -1.82 -9.24
C GLU A 93 14.38 -1.23 -9.85
N GLN A 94 14.95 -0.21 -9.22
CA GLN A 94 16.19 0.43 -9.69
C GLN A 94 17.37 -0.54 -9.69
N GLU A 95 17.45 -1.46 -8.73
CA GLU A 95 18.44 -2.54 -8.70
C GLU A 95 18.35 -3.48 -9.93
N HIS A 96 17.14 -3.66 -10.48
CA HIS A 96 16.89 -4.60 -11.59
C HIS A 96 16.82 -3.94 -12.98
N LEU A 97 16.39 -2.68 -13.08
CA LEU A 97 16.11 -1.99 -14.34
C LEU A 97 17.06 -0.82 -14.67
N GLY A 98 17.78 -0.28 -13.69
CA GLY A 98 18.55 0.97 -13.86
C GLY A 98 17.66 2.22 -13.93
N THR A 99 18.27 3.41 -14.00
CA THR A 99 17.63 4.73 -13.78
C THR A 99 17.05 5.42 -15.02
N ALA A 100 17.05 4.79 -16.19
CA ALA A 100 16.67 5.46 -17.45
C ALA A 100 15.24 5.13 -17.91
N GLY A 101 14.45 6.16 -18.24
CA GLY A 101 13.16 6.05 -18.93
C GLY A 101 12.26 7.28 -18.73
N ALA A 102 11.15 7.35 -19.47
CA ALA A 102 10.15 8.42 -19.33
C ALA A 102 9.22 8.21 -18.12
N ASP A 103 8.85 9.32 -17.47
CA ASP A 103 7.81 9.41 -16.43
C ASP A 103 6.44 9.44 -17.12
N LEU A 104 5.63 8.40 -16.93
CA LEU A 104 4.25 8.32 -17.40
C LEU A 104 3.36 7.75 -16.29
#